data_AF-A0A812NIZ4-F1
#
_entry.id   AF-A0A812NIZ4-F1
#
_cell.length_a   1.000
_cell.length_b   1.000
_cell.length_c   1.000
_cell.angle_alpha   90.00
_cell.angle_beta   90.00
_cell.angle_gamma   90.00
#
_symmetry.space_group_name_H-M   'P 1'
#
loop_
_entity.id
_entity.type
_entity.pdbx_description
1 polymer ?
#
loop_
_entity_poly.entity_id
_entity_poly.type
_entity_poly.pdbx_seq_one_letter_code
_entity_poly.pdbx_strand_id
1 'polypeptide(L)'
;MDVGSLLLLCRARLTAAVGVPSGRAVLAAAGAILVLAAAALPLLGRHGFLAWSKPPSARFAALLALRALLFPSLAEEAFWRATMLPNAHTDLSEGLTSDWGMLPRLSAQQWLWVLACLLLFVAMHLASGPLLSRVGATHDQGRTFHDARFLYLATMLGIACSIVYLGSGNLWAATLVHWLPVCVWLLFLGGERRLRGVSDTSEESTSDESSAEGSLRKQLLRKRKTVFCQPRDGTETYRL
;
A
#
# COMPACT_ATOMS: atom_id res chain seq x y z
N MET A 1 -22.50 21.04 -19.26
CA MET A 1 -22.97 20.95 -17.86
C MET A 1 -22.23 22.03 -17.09
N ASP A 2 -22.94 22.94 -16.45
CA ASP A 2 -22.31 23.95 -15.58
C ASP A 2 -21.83 23.31 -14.26
N VAL A 3 -21.01 24.04 -13.51
CA VAL A 3 -20.43 23.57 -12.25
C VAL A 3 -21.52 23.25 -11.21
N GLY A 4 -22.60 24.03 -11.16
CA GLY A 4 -23.70 23.80 -10.22
C GLY A 4 -24.40 22.48 -10.48
N SER A 5 -24.74 22.21 -11.74
CA SER A 5 -25.33 20.93 -12.16
C SER A 5 -24.41 19.73 -11.85
N LEU A 6 -23.10 19.87 -12.05
CA LEU A 6 -22.13 18.82 -11.73
C LEU A 6 -22.09 18.54 -10.21
N LEU A 7 -22.05 19.58 -9.39
CA LEU A 7 -22.02 19.43 -7.92
C LEU A 7 -23.30 18.78 -7.40
N LEU A 8 -24.46 19.14 -7.95
CA LEU A 8 -25.74 18.51 -7.60
C LEU A 8 -25.75 17.02 -7.98
N LEU A 9 -25.25 16.67 -9.16
CA LEU A 9 -25.13 15.28 -9.58
C LEU A 9 -24.20 14.48 -8.65
N CYS A 10 -23.01 14.99 -8.37
CA CYS A 10 -22.06 14.33 -7.45
C CYS A 10 -22.67 14.13 -6.06
N ARG A 11 -23.38 15.14 -5.54
CA ARG A 11 -24.09 15.04 -4.25
C ARG A 11 -25.19 13.99 -4.28
N ALA A 12 -26.00 13.96 -5.33
CA ALA A 12 -27.09 13.00 -5.48
C ALA A 12 -26.56 11.56 -5.50
N ARG A 13 -25.53 11.31 -6.31
CA ARG A 13 -24.89 9.98 -6.39
C ARG A 13 -24.25 9.56 -5.08
N LEU A 14 -23.53 10.47 -4.42
CA LEU A 14 -22.92 10.17 -3.12
C LEU A 14 -23.99 9.82 -2.07
N THR A 15 -25.08 10.58 -2.04
CA THR A 15 -26.19 10.32 -1.11
C THR A 15 -26.84 8.97 -1.39
N ALA A 16 -27.07 8.65 -2.66
CA ALA A 16 -27.64 7.36 -3.07
C ALA A 16 -26.71 6.17 -2.78
N ALA A 17 -25.39 6.39 -2.81
CA ALA A 17 -24.40 5.35 -2.57
C ALA A 17 -24.21 5.03 -1.08
N VAL A 18 -24.62 5.92 -0.17
CA VAL A 18 -24.52 5.72 1.28
C VAL A 18 -25.73 4.94 1.78
N GLY A 19 -25.49 3.70 2.20
CA GLY A 19 -26.53 2.85 2.79
C GLY A 19 -25.96 1.50 3.24
N VAL A 20 -26.75 0.72 3.96
CA VAL A 20 -26.34 -0.63 4.38
C VAL A 20 -26.25 -1.53 3.13
N PRO A 21 -25.12 -2.22 2.89
CA PRO A 21 -24.99 -3.10 1.74
C PRO A 21 -25.98 -4.27 1.84
N SER A 22 -26.65 -4.58 0.72
CA SER A 22 -27.51 -5.75 0.64
C SER A 22 -26.70 -7.05 0.75
N GLY A 23 -27.34 -8.17 1.10
CA GLY A 23 -26.66 -9.47 1.16
C GLY A 23 -25.97 -9.87 -0.16
N ARG A 24 -26.55 -9.47 -1.30
CA ARG A 24 -25.93 -9.65 -2.63
C ARG A 24 -24.67 -8.80 -2.79
N ALA A 25 -24.69 -7.55 -2.34
CA ALA A 25 -23.52 -6.68 -2.39
C ALA A 25 -22.39 -7.21 -1.49
N VAL A 26 -22.73 -7.74 -0.31
CA VAL A 26 -21.77 -8.40 0.59
C VAL A 26 -21.17 -9.65 -0.06
N LEU A 27 -21.99 -10.49 -0.68
CA LEU A 27 -21.52 -11.69 -1.38
C LEU A 27 -20.60 -11.34 -2.57
N ALA A 28 -20.98 -10.33 -3.36
CA ALA A 28 -20.15 -9.84 -4.46
C ALA A 28 -18.81 -9.27 -3.97
N ALA A 29 -18.83 -8.50 -2.87
CA ALA A 29 -17.61 -7.99 -2.23
C ALA A 29 -16.71 -9.12 -1.74
N ALA A 30 -17.27 -10.13 -1.08
CA ALA A 30 -16.51 -11.30 -0.63
C ALA A 30 -15.90 -12.06 -1.81
N GLY A 31 -16.67 -12.31 -2.88
CA GLY A 31 -16.17 -12.94 -4.10
C GLY A 31 -15.05 -12.14 -4.76
N ALA A 32 -15.19 -10.82 -4.84
CA ALA A 32 -14.16 -9.93 -5.37
C ALA A 32 -12.87 -9.98 -4.55
N ILE A 33 -12.96 -10.00 -3.21
CA ILE A 33 -11.80 -10.15 -2.32
C ILE A 33 -11.09 -11.49 -2.55
N LEU A 34 -11.83 -12.58 -2.73
CA LEU A 34 -11.24 -13.90 -3.03
C LEU A 34 -10.52 -13.91 -4.39
N VAL A 35 -11.11 -13.29 -5.41
CA VAL A 35 -10.47 -13.14 -6.73
C VAL A 35 -9.20 -12.30 -6.63
N LEU A 36 -9.22 -11.20 -5.87
CA LEU A 36 -8.03 -10.37 -5.62
C LEU A 36 -6.95 -11.15 -4.89
N ALA A 37 -7.31 -11.93 -3.88
CA ALA A 37 -6.37 -12.80 -3.16
C ALA A 37 -5.75 -13.83 -4.12
N ALA A 38 -6.53 -14.45 -5.00
CA ALA A 38 -6.03 -15.37 -6.02
C ALA A 38 -5.09 -14.68 -7.02
N ALA A 39 -5.45 -13.47 -7.49
CA ALA A 39 -4.62 -12.66 -8.38
C ALA A 39 -3.31 -12.21 -7.74
N ALA A 40 -3.26 -12.10 -6.41
CA ALA A 40 -2.05 -11.79 -5.66
C ALA A 40 -1.11 -12.99 -5.50
N LEU A 41 -1.60 -14.25 -5.60
CA LEU A 41 -0.80 -15.46 -5.38
C LEU A 41 0.49 -15.54 -6.22
N PRO A 42 0.51 -15.20 -7.51
CA PRO A 42 1.75 -15.23 -8.30
C PRO A 42 2.86 -14.30 -7.77
N LEU A 43 2.48 -13.29 -6.97
CA LEU A 43 3.39 -12.30 -6.39
C LEU A 43 3.89 -12.69 -4.99
N LEU A 44 3.34 -13.76 -4.39
CA LEU A 44 3.85 -14.32 -3.15
C LEU A 44 5.21 -14.99 -3.40
N GLY A 45 6.22 -14.64 -2.59
CA GLY A 45 7.50 -15.34 -2.53
C GLY A 45 8.45 -15.17 -3.73
N ARG A 46 7.96 -14.94 -4.94
CA ARG A 46 8.82 -14.96 -6.14
C ARG A 46 9.78 -13.79 -6.27
N HIS A 47 9.47 -12.62 -5.71
CA HIS A 47 10.35 -11.42 -5.79
C HIS A 47 10.20 -10.45 -4.60
N GLY A 48 9.74 -10.95 -3.45
CA GLY A 48 9.65 -10.17 -2.21
C GLY A 48 8.64 -9.00 -2.19
N PHE A 49 7.72 -8.91 -3.17
CA PHE A 49 6.70 -7.84 -3.16
C PHE A 49 5.71 -8.04 -2.02
N LEU A 50 5.08 -9.22 -1.97
CA LEU A 50 4.28 -9.68 -0.85
C LEU A 50 5.18 -10.55 0.03
N ALA A 51 5.65 -9.98 1.13
CA ALA A 51 6.54 -10.64 2.07
C ALA A 51 5.88 -10.62 3.45
N TRP A 52 5.84 -11.77 4.11
CA TRP A 52 5.18 -11.87 5.42
C TRP A 52 5.75 -10.84 6.40
N SER A 53 4.86 -10.21 7.16
CA SER A 53 5.18 -9.27 8.22
C SER A 53 4.23 -9.47 9.38
N LYS A 54 4.70 -9.20 10.60
CA LYS A 54 3.84 -9.16 11.78
C LYS A 54 3.71 -7.70 12.22
N PRO A 55 2.50 -7.19 12.50
CA PRO A 55 2.36 -5.87 13.07
C PRO A 55 3.04 -5.80 14.44
N PRO A 56 3.71 -4.69 14.81
CA PRO A 56 4.42 -4.56 16.09
C PRO A 56 3.50 -4.71 17.32
N SER A 57 2.23 -4.31 17.20
CA SER A 57 1.23 -4.46 18.27
C SER A 57 -0.18 -4.44 17.70
N ALA A 58 -1.16 -4.93 18.49
CA ALA A 58 -2.58 -4.84 18.14
C ALA A 58 -3.07 -3.39 18.03
N ARG A 59 -2.57 -2.49 18.90
CA ARG A 59 -2.88 -1.06 18.83
C ARG A 59 -2.40 -0.44 17.52
N PHE A 60 -1.18 -0.76 17.09
CA PHE A 60 -0.66 -0.32 15.80
C PHE A 60 -1.55 -0.83 14.66
N ALA A 61 -1.90 -2.12 14.68
CA ALA A 61 -2.75 -2.71 13.65
C ALA A 61 -4.13 -2.04 13.55
N ALA A 62 -4.78 -1.80 14.69
CA ALA A 62 -6.08 -1.14 14.75
C ALA A 62 -6.04 0.30 14.22
N LEU A 63 -5.02 1.08 14.62
CA LEU A 63 -4.86 2.45 14.14
C LEU A 63 -4.53 2.51 12.64
N LEU A 64 -3.69 1.60 12.14
CA LEU A 64 -3.38 1.51 10.71
C LEU A 64 -4.61 1.13 9.90
N ALA A 65 -5.39 0.16 10.38
CA ALA A 65 -6.63 -0.27 9.72
C ALA A 65 -7.68 0.84 9.72
N LEU A 66 -7.85 1.56 10.84
CA LEU A 66 -8.76 2.71 10.90
C LEU A 66 -8.30 3.85 9.97
N ARG A 67 -7.01 4.16 9.95
CA ARG A 67 -6.44 5.14 9.02
C ARG A 67 -6.74 4.72 7.58
N ALA A 68 -6.42 3.48 7.21
CA ALA A 68 -6.62 2.95 5.87
C ALA A 68 -8.10 2.94 5.45
N LEU A 69 -9.02 2.72 6.40
CA LEU A 69 -10.46 2.79 6.16
C LEU A 69 -10.87 4.19 5.71
N LEU A 70 -10.41 5.23 6.42
CA LEU A 70 -10.74 6.61 6.09
C LEU A 70 -9.99 7.08 4.83
N PHE A 71 -8.67 6.84 4.80
CA PHE A 71 -7.79 7.16 3.69
C PHE A 71 -6.69 6.08 3.56
N PRO A 72 -6.62 5.34 2.44
CA PRO A 72 -7.23 5.70 1.15
C PRO A 72 -8.69 5.27 0.95
N SER A 73 -9.19 4.23 1.62
CA SER A 73 -10.34 3.47 1.11
C SER A 73 -11.64 4.27 0.97
N LEU A 74 -12.21 4.81 2.04
CA LEU A 74 -13.50 5.51 1.96
C LEU A 74 -13.41 6.77 1.10
N ALA A 75 -12.36 7.58 1.28
CA ALA A 75 -12.18 8.81 0.53
C ALA A 75 -12.01 8.56 -0.98
N GLU A 76 -11.17 7.60 -1.36
CA GLU A 76 -10.95 7.26 -2.76
C GLU A 76 -12.17 6.61 -3.38
N GLU A 77 -12.86 5.69 -2.70
CA GLU A 77 -14.09 5.10 -3.23
C GLU A 77 -15.22 6.13 -3.35
N ALA A 78 -15.34 7.06 -2.40
CA ALA A 78 -16.31 8.15 -2.51
C ALA A 78 -16.04 8.99 -3.76
N PHE A 79 -14.78 9.35 -4.01
CA PHE A 79 -14.41 10.12 -5.19
C PHE A 79 -14.57 9.29 -6.47
N TRP A 80 -13.78 8.22 -6.63
CA TRP A 80 -13.70 7.49 -7.89
C TRP A 80 -14.96 6.71 -8.24
N ARG A 81 -15.75 6.25 -7.26
CA ARG A 81 -16.94 5.42 -7.52
C ARG A 81 -18.18 6.25 -7.30
N ALA A 82 -18.39 6.75 -6.08
CA ALA A 82 -19.64 7.43 -5.76
C ALA A 82 -19.86 8.74 -6.51
N THR A 83 -18.80 9.51 -6.83
CA THR A 83 -18.98 10.73 -7.64
C THR A 83 -18.81 10.51 -9.14
N MET A 84 -17.76 9.79 -9.55
CA MET A 84 -17.39 9.69 -10.97
C MET A 84 -18.16 8.62 -11.74
N LEU A 85 -18.49 7.48 -11.13
CA LEU A 85 -19.20 6.40 -11.80
C LEU A 85 -20.71 6.53 -11.66
N PRO A 86 -21.48 6.03 -12.65
CA PRO A 86 -22.94 6.00 -12.54
C PRO A 86 -23.38 5.12 -11.38
N ASN A 87 -24.43 5.54 -10.67
CA ASN A 87 -25.02 4.74 -9.61
C ASN A 87 -26.17 3.87 -10.14
N ALA A 88 -26.20 2.60 -9.74
CA ALA A 88 -27.19 1.62 -10.20
C ALA A 88 -28.64 1.99 -9.85
N HIS A 89 -28.85 2.78 -8.79
CA HIS A 89 -30.18 3.15 -8.32
C HIS A 89 -30.68 4.50 -8.85
N THR A 90 -29.80 5.37 -9.34
CA THR A 90 -30.19 6.72 -9.81
C THR A 90 -29.98 6.95 -11.29
N ASP A 91 -28.93 6.35 -11.87
CA ASP A 91 -28.45 6.72 -13.21
C ASP A 91 -28.69 5.61 -14.26
N LEU A 92 -28.97 4.39 -13.79
CA LEU A 92 -29.22 3.24 -14.64
C LEU A 92 -30.72 2.95 -14.64
N SER A 93 -31.31 2.84 -15.82
CA SER A 93 -32.74 2.57 -15.96
C SER A 93 -33.12 1.22 -15.35
N GLU A 94 -34.25 1.19 -14.64
CA GLU A 94 -34.86 -0.03 -14.10
C GLU A 94 -35.05 -1.05 -15.24
N GLY A 95 -34.47 -2.25 -15.09
CA GLY A 95 -34.59 -3.35 -16.07
C GLY A 95 -33.30 -3.76 -16.80
N LEU A 96 -32.15 -3.15 -16.49
CA LEU A 96 -30.86 -3.42 -17.16
C LEU A 96 -29.87 -4.29 -16.36
N THR A 97 -30.34 -5.09 -15.40
CA THR A 97 -29.51 -6.16 -14.84
C THR A 97 -29.38 -7.28 -15.85
N SER A 98 -28.16 -7.62 -16.25
CA SER A 98 -27.89 -8.83 -17.04
C SER A 98 -28.42 -10.08 -16.33
N ASP A 99 -28.77 -11.14 -17.07
CA ASP A 99 -29.26 -12.42 -16.52
C ASP A 99 -28.26 -13.08 -15.55
N TRP A 100 -26.99 -12.66 -15.61
CA TRP A 100 -25.90 -13.04 -14.71
C TRP A 100 -25.80 -12.20 -13.42
N GLY A 101 -26.72 -11.24 -13.25
CA GLY A 101 -27.05 -10.63 -11.96
C GLY A 101 -25.99 -9.74 -11.29
N MET A 102 -24.87 -9.42 -11.95
CA MET A 102 -23.78 -8.67 -11.29
C MET A 102 -23.27 -7.44 -12.05
N LEU A 103 -23.38 -7.39 -13.39
CA LEU A 103 -22.97 -6.21 -14.17
C LEU A 103 -24.18 -5.50 -14.81
N PRO A 104 -24.27 -4.16 -14.69
CA PRO A 104 -25.30 -3.39 -15.38
C PRO A 104 -25.02 -3.35 -16.89
N ARG A 105 -26.07 -3.26 -17.70
CA ARG A 105 -25.92 -2.96 -19.12
C ARG A 105 -25.60 -1.48 -19.30
N LEU A 106 -24.33 -1.19 -19.55
CA LEU A 106 -23.83 0.15 -19.85
C LEU A 106 -23.73 0.38 -21.36
N SER A 107 -23.96 1.62 -21.79
CA SER A 107 -23.65 2.03 -23.16
C SER A 107 -22.14 2.00 -23.43
N ALA A 108 -21.73 1.96 -24.70
CA ALA A 108 -20.31 2.01 -25.07
C ALA A 108 -19.61 3.25 -24.49
N GLN A 109 -20.29 4.40 -24.49
CA GLN A 109 -19.77 5.64 -23.90
C GLN A 109 -19.57 5.53 -22.39
N GLN A 110 -20.49 4.88 -21.67
CA GLN A 110 -20.35 4.65 -20.23
C GLN A 110 -19.19 3.70 -19.92
N TRP A 111 -18.97 2.67 -20.73
CA TRP A 111 -17.79 1.79 -20.58
C TRP A 111 -16.47 2.52 -20.80
N LEU A 112 -16.40 3.39 -21.83
CA LEU A 112 -15.23 4.24 -22.04
C LEU A 112 -14.98 5.17 -20.85
N TRP A 113 -16.04 5.69 -20.22
CA TRP A 113 -15.91 6.51 -19.02
C TRP A 113 -15.42 5.72 -17.80
N VAL A 114 -15.94 4.50 -17.58
CA VAL A 114 -15.45 3.59 -16.53
C VAL A 114 -13.97 3.28 -16.73
N LEU A 115 -13.56 2.98 -17.97
CA LEU A 115 -12.16 2.74 -18.31
C LEU A 115 -11.29 3.98 -18.07
N ALA A 116 -11.75 5.17 -18.47
CA ALA A 116 -11.03 6.42 -18.22
C ALA A 116 -10.84 6.69 -16.72
N CYS A 117 -11.87 6.47 -15.90
CA CYS A 117 -11.78 6.61 -14.45
C CYS A 117 -10.79 5.60 -13.83
N LEU A 118 -10.79 4.35 -14.30
CA LEU A 118 -9.84 3.33 -13.86
C LEU A 118 -8.40 3.72 -14.21
N LEU A 119 -8.16 4.16 -15.44
CA LEU A 119 -6.83 4.61 -15.89
C LEU A 119 -6.35 5.82 -15.08
N LEU A 120 -7.24 6.77 -14.80
CA LEU A 120 -6.91 7.94 -13.98
C LEU A 120 -6.64 7.57 -12.52
N PHE A 121 -7.39 6.62 -11.95
CA PHE A 121 -7.13 6.05 -10.63
C PHE A 121 -5.73 5.42 -10.55
N VAL A 122 -5.33 4.63 -11.55
CA VAL A 122 -3.97 4.04 -11.59
C VAL A 122 -2.91 5.13 -11.80
N ALA A 123 -3.15 6.09 -12.68
CA ALA A 123 -2.22 7.21 -12.93
C ALA A 123 -2.04 8.10 -11.69
N MET A 124 -3.08 8.27 -10.87
CA MET A 124 -3.02 9.01 -9.61
C MET A 124 -2.00 8.39 -8.65
N HIS A 125 -1.83 7.07 -8.64
CA HIS A 125 -0.80 6.41 -7.82
C HIS A 125 0.61 6.77 -8.29
N LEU A 126 0.85 6.76 -9.61
CA LEU A 126 2.13 7.19 -10.19
C LEU A 126 2.46 8.64 -9.79
N ALA A 127 1.47 9.53 -9.87
CA ALA A 127 1.63 10.95 -9.51
C ALA A 127 1.77 11.17 -8.00
N SER A 128 1.14 10.32 -7.18
CA SER A 128 1.14 10.45 -5.71
C SER A 128 2.51 10.18 -5.10
N GLY A 129 3.33 9.32 -5.71
CA GLY A 129 4.66 9.00 -5.19
C GLY A 129 5.52 10.26 -4.99
N PRO A 130 5.79 11.04 -6.06
CA PRO A 130 6.53 12.30 -5.96
C PRO A 130 5.86 13.33 -5.06
N LEU A 131 4.52 13.42 -5.08
CA LEU A 131 3.79 14.41 -4.26
C LEU A 131 3.91 14.10 -2.77
N LEU A 132 3.76 12.84 -2.37
CA LEU A 132 3.83 12.40 -0.98
C LEU A 132 5.27 12.40 -0.44
N SER A 133 6.26 12.13 -1.30
CA SER A 133 7.68 12.31 -0.95
C SER A 133 8.01 13.78 -0.65
N ARG A 134 7.47 14.74 -1.42
CA ARG A 134 7.73 16.18 -1.21
C ARG A 134 7.18 16.72 0.10
N VAL A 135 6.06 16.17 0.60
CA VAL A 135 5.45 16.58 1.88
C VAL A 135 6.02 15.80 3.07
N GLY A 136 7.05 14.96 2.86
CA GLY A 136 7.74 14.25 3.94
C GLY A 136 6.92 13.16 4.62
N ALA A 137 5.81 12.70 4.01
CA ALA A 137 4.94 11.70 4.62
C ALA A 137 5.63 10.33 4.76
N THR A 138 6.53 10.00 3.83
CA THR A 138 7.34 8.77 3.83
C THR A 138 8.56 8.88 2.92
N HIS A 139 9.57 8.06 3.15
CA HIS A 139 10.82 8.10 2.38
C HIS A 139 10.80 7.28 1.07
N ASP A 140 10.02 6.18 0.97
CA ASP A 140 10.13 5.24 -0.17
C ASP A 140 8.82 4.92 -0.93
N GLN A 141 7.76 5.70 -0.71
CA GLN A 141 6.49 5.56 -1.44
C GLN A 141 6.66 5.66 -2.96
N GLY A 142 7.58 6.53 -3.43
CA GLY A 142 7.84 6.73 -4.85
C GLY A 142 8.22 5.43 -5.57
N ARG A 143 9.09 4.61 -4.98
CA ARG A 143 9.50 3.32 -5.58
C ARG A 143 8.36 2.32 -5.60
N THR A 144 7.58 2.26 -4.52
CA THR A 144 6.43 1.34 -4.44
C THR A 144 5.37 1.68 -5.48
N PHE A 145 5.03 2.97 -5.66
CA PHE A 145 3.98 3.37 -6.60
C PHE A 145 4.39 3.28 -8.07
N HIS A 146 5.68 3.23 -8.38
CA HIS A 146 6.18 2.96 -9.73
C HIS A 146 6.46 1.47 -9.98
N ASP A 147 6.29 0.61 -8.99
CA ASP A 147 6.49 -0.84 -9.14
C ASP A 147 5.34 -1.44 -9.95
N ALA A 148 5.66 -2.12 -11.06
CA ALA A 148 4.67 -2.73 -11.93
C ALA A 148 3.76 -3.73 -11.19
N ARG A 149 4.26 -4.40 -10.15
CA ARG A 149 3.49 -5.34 -9.33
C ARG A 149 2.47 -4.62 -8.46
N PHE A 150 2.86 -3.47 -7.88
CA PHE A 150 1.93 -2.60 -7.16
C PHE A 150 0.84 -2.09 -8.11
N LEU A 151 1.22 -1.57 -9.27
CA LEU A 151 0.28 -1.05 -10.26
C LEU A 151 -0.67 -2.14 -10.79
N TYR A 152 -0.17 -3.36 -10.99
CA TYR A 152 -1.02 -4.50 -11.31
C TYR A 152 -2.07 -4.76 -10.22
N LEU A 153 -1.65 -4.86 -8.95
CA LEU A 153 -2.57 -5.07 -7.82
C LEU A 153 -3.56 -3.91 -7.65
N ALA A 154 -3.09 -2.67 -7.75
CA ALA A 154 -3.93 -1.48 -7.72
C ALA A 154 -4.95 -1.50 -8.86
N THR A 155 -4.54 -1.86 -10.08
CA THR A 155 -5.45 -1.99 -11.23
C THR A 155 -6.51 -3.05 -10.98
N MET A 156 -6.12 -4.24 -10.50
CA MET A 156 -7.06 -5.32 -10.18
C MET A 156 -8.04 -4.90 -9.07
N LEU A 157 -7.54 -4.26 -8.01
CA LEU A 157 -8.37 -3.69 -6.94
C LEU A 157 -9.34 -2.66 -7.49
N GLY A 158 -8.85 -1.80 -8.39
CA GLY A 158 -9.63 -0.77 -9.04
C GLY A 158 -10.79 -1.32 -9.87
N ILE A 159 -10.53 -2.39 -10.63
CA ILE A 159 -11.54 -3.14 -11.40
C ILE A 159 -12.56 -3.76 -10.44
N ALA A 160 -12.10 -4.46 -9.40
CA ALA A 160 -12.95 -5.14 -8.43
C ALA A 160 -13.91 -4.15 -7.73
N CYS A 161 -13.39 -3.03 -7.23
CA CYS A 161 -14.21 -1.97 -6.63
C CYS A 161 -15.24 -1.41 -7.62
N SER A 162 -14.84 -1.17 -8.88
CA SER A 162 -15.75 -0.66 -9.92
C SER A 162 -16.85 -1.66 -10.25
N ILE A 163 -16.55 -2.95 -10.38
CA ILE A 163 -17.54 -4.00 -10.63
C ILE A 163 -18.54 -4.07 -9.47
N VAL A 164 -18.04 -4.13 -8.24
CA VAL A 164 -18.89 -4.22 -7.04
C VAL A 164 -19.75 -2.96 -6.88
N TYR A 165 -19.19 -1.77 -7.11
CA TYR A 165 -19.95 -0.52 -7.06
C TYR A 165 -21.00 -0.44 -8.16
N LEU A 166 -20.65 -0.71 -9.42
CA LEU A 166 -21.59 -0.65 -10.54
C LEU A 166 -22.73 -1.68 -10.40
N GLY A 167 -22.45 -2.85 -9.81
CA GLY A 167 -23.45 -3.89 -9.57
C GLY A 167 -24.34 -3.64 -8.35
N SER A 168 -23.85 -2.93 -7.34
CA SER A 168 -24.58 -2.74 -6.06
C SER A 168 -25.07 -1.31 -5.80
N GLY A 169 -24.52 -0.32 -6.49
CA GLY A 169 -24.70 1.10 -6.19
C GLY A 169 -24.20 1.51 -4.80
N ASN A 170 -23.48 0.65 -4.06
CA ASN A 170 -23.21 0.85 -2.64
C ASN A 170 -21.73 1.20 -2.36
N LEU A 171 -21.51 2.32 -1.69
CA LEU A 171 -20.17 2.82 -1.35
C LEU A 171 -19.45 1.94 -0.34
N TRP A 172 -20.16 1.43 0.67
CA TRP A 172 -19.55 0.60 1.71
C TRP A 172 -19.07 -0.75 1.16
N ALA A 173 -19.81 -1.36 0.23
CA ALA A 173 -19.39 -2.59 -0.43
C ALA A 173 -18.05 -2.40 -1.17
N ALA A 174 -17.92 -1.35 -1.99
CA ALA A 174 -16.66 -1.02 -2.65
C ALA A 174 -15.55 -0.65 -1.66
N THR A 175 -15.88 0.11 -0.60
CA THR A 175 -14.93 0.49 0.46
C THR A 175 -14.35 -0.73 1.16
N LEU A 176 -15.16 -1.76 1.46
CA LEU A 176 -14.70 -3.00 2.09
C LEU A 176 -13.78 -3.81 1.15
N VAL A 177 -14.11 -3.86 -0.16
CA VAL A 177 -13.28 -4.50 -1.18
C VAL A 177 -11.92 -3.81 -1.32
N HIS A 178 -11.87 -2.48 -1.17
CA HIS A 178 -10.62 -1.74 -1.13
C HIS A 178 -9.87 -1.98 0.18
N TRP A 179 -10.54 -1.71 1.30
CA TRP A 179 -9.96 -1.60 2.63
C TRP A 179 -9.32 -2.89 3.11
N LEU A 180 -10.00 -4.03 2.95
CA LEU A 180 -9.52 -5.27 3.54
C LEU A 180 -8.22 -5.77 2.86
N PRO A 181 -8.12 -5.88 1.52
CA PRO A 181 -6.86 -6.22 0.85
C PRO A 181 -5.72 -5.25 1.18
N VAL A 182 -6.00 -3.94 1.24
CA VAL A 182 -4.97 -2.94 1.61
C VAL A 182 -4.51 -3.15 3.05
N CYS A 183 -5.41 -3.39 3.99
CA CYS A 183 -5.03 -3.69 5.38
C CYS A 183 -4.20 -4.96 5.49
N VAL A 184 -4.61 -6.04 4.80
CA VAL A 184 -3.86 -7.29 4.78
C VAL A 184 -2.45 -7.07 4.22
N TRP A 185 -2.34 -6.31 3.13
CA TRP A 185 -1.06 -5.99 2.54
C TRP A 185 -0.15 -5.15 3.47
N LEU A 186 -0.69 -4.08 4.04
CA LEU A 186 0.06 -3.18 4.92
C LEU A 186 0.51 -3.88 6.22
N LEU A 187 -0.36 -4.67 6.83
CA LEU A 187 -0.10 -5.31 8.14
C LEU A 187 0.70 -6.59 8.01
N PHE A 188 0.34 -7.45 7.04
CA PHE A 188 0.79 -8.83 7.00
C PHE A 188 1.65 -9.20 5.80
N LEU A 189 1.64 -8.41 4.72
CA LEU A 189 2.39 -8.73 3.50
C LEU A 189 3.44 -7.66 3.15
N GLY A 190 3.97 -6.97 4.17
CA GLY A 190 5.15 -6.12 4.05
C GLY A 190 4.91 -4.76 3.40
N GLY A 191 3.65 -4.37 3.16
CA GLY A 191 3.30 -3.09 2.56
C GLY A 191 3.78 -1.89 3.37
N GLU A 192 3.61 -1.90 4.70
CA GLU A 192 4.04 -0.77 5.54
C GLU A 192 5.55 -0.56 5.50
N ARG A 193 6.36 -1.63 5.51
CA ARG A 193 7.83 -1.52 5.39
C ARG A 193 8.22 -0.90 4.04
N ARG A 194 7.56 -1.32 2.96
CA ARG A 194 7.79 -0.80 1.60
C ARG A 194 7.45 0.67 1.47
N LEU A 195 6.36 1.14 2.08
CA LEU A 195 6.00 2.56 2.02
C LEU A 195 6.96 3.41 2.86
N ARG A 196 7.43 2.91 4.00
CA ARG A 196 8.34 3.65 4.89
C ARG A 196 9.81 3.59 4.49
N GLY A 197 10.22 2.62 3.67
CA GLY A 197 11.61 2.45 3.27
C GLY A 197 12.50 1.86 4.37
N VAL A 198 11.93 1.08 5.29
CA VAL A 198 12.73 0.37 6.31
C VAL A 198 13.35 -0.84 5.62
N SER A 199 14.62 -0.73 5.24
CA SER A 199 15.45 -1.87 4.88
C SER A 199 15.72 -2.72 6.12
N ASP A 200 15.74 -4.05 5.99
CA ASP A 200 16.09 -5.00 7.05
C ASP A 200 17.60 -4.95 7.42
N THR A 201 18.18 -3.75 7.53
CA THR A 201 19.60 -3.53 7.82
C THR A 201 19.92 -3.52 9.33
N SER A 202 19.17 -4.27 10.15
CA SER A 202 19.39 -4.26 11.60
C SER A 202 19.39 -5.62 12.31
N GLU A 203 19.46 -6.74 11.58
CA GLU A 203 19.67 -8.06 12.23
C GLU A 203 21.01 -8.73 11.90
N GLU A 204 21.88 -8.10 11.10
CA GLU A 204 23.21 -8.62 10.76
C GLU A 204 24.33 -7.63 11.15
N SER A 205 24.35 -7.22 12.43
CA SER A 205 25.52 -6.50 12.99
C SER A 205 25.90 -6.89 14.42
N THR A 206 25.15 -7.75 15.10
CA THR A 206 25.49 -8.18 16.47
C THR A 206 26.34 -9.45 16.56
N SER A 207 26.74 -10.08 15.45
CA SER A 207 27.66 -11.23 15.46
C SER A 207 29.11 -10.89 15.11
N ASP A 208 29.37 -9.77 14.43
CA ASP A 208 30.72 -9.47 13.92
C ASP A 208 31.52 -8.49 14.79
N GLU A 209 30.84 -7.70 15.64
CA GLU A 209 31.53 -6.77 16.56
C GLU A 209 32.28 -7.52 17.68
N SER A 210 31.80 -8.69 18.10
CA SER A 210 32.48 -9.56 19.08
C SER A 210 33.82 -10.09 18.58
N SER A 211 33.93 -10.37 17.27
CA SER A 211 35.14 -10.92 16.66
C SER A 211 36.20 -9.83 16.40
N ALA A 212 35.76 -8.65 15.96
CA ALA A 212 36.64 -7.51 15.70
C ALA A 212 37.23 -6.93 17.00
N GLU A 213 36.40 -6.78 18.05
CA GLU A 213 36.86 -6.24 19.35
C GLU A 213 37.83 -7.21 20.05
N GLY A 214 37.59 -8.52 19.94
CA GLY A 214 38.51 -9.55 20.43
C GLY A 214 39.87 -9.56 19.71
N SER A 215 39.88 -9.29 18.41
CA SER A 215 41.11 -9.23 17.60
C SER A 215 41.94 -7.97 17.90
N LEU A 216 41.29 -6.81 18.02
CA LEU A 216 41.94 -5.54 18.36
C LEU A 216 42.54 -5.57 19.77
N ARG A 217 41.81 -6.16 20.74
CA ARG A 217 42.28 -6.33 22.12
C ARG A 217 43.50 -7.25 22.19
N LYS A 218 43.55 -8.32 21.38
CA LYS A 218 44.72 -9.20 21.27
C LYS A 218 45.93 -8.49 20.64
N GLN A 219 45.73 -7.64 19.63
CA GLN A 219 46.83 -6.87 19.03
C GLN A 219 47.40 -5.81 19.99
N LEU A 220 46.55 -5.10 20.73
CA LEU A 220 47.00 -4.10 21.71
C LEU A 220 47.77 -4.73 22.87
N LEU A 221 47.33 -5.90 23.36
CA LEU A 221 48.06 -6.66 24.38
C LEU A 221 49.41 -7.18 23.87
N ARG A 222 49.52 -7.52 22.57
CA ARG A 222 50.79 -7.95 21.96
C ARG A 222 51.79 -6.80 21.81
N LYS A 223 51.32 -5.60 21.41
CA LYS A 223 52.15 -4.38 21.34
C LYS A 223 52.66 -3.92 22.70
N ARG A 224 51.91 -4.14 23.79
CA ARG A 224 52.31 -3.72 25.14
C ARG A 224 53.44 -4.58 25.73
N LYS A 225 53.55 -5.85 25.33
CA LYS A 225 54.64 -6.75 25.79
C LYS A 225 55.99 -6.49 25.11
N THR A 226 56.02 -5.85 23.94
CA THR A 226 57.27 -5.59 23.18
C THR A 226 58.00 -4.30 23.58
N VAL A 227 57.42 -3.46 24.45
CA VAL A 227 58.02 -2.15 24.82
C VAL A 227 58.85 -2.20 26.11
N PHE A 228 58.86 -3.32 26.85
CA PHE A 228 59.48 -3.37 28.19
C PHE A 228 60.84 -4.09 28.29
N CYS A 229 61.55 -4.31 27.18
CA CYS A 229 62.95 -4.79 27.20
C CYS A 229 63.82 -3.97 26.25
N GLN A 230 64.24 -2.79 26.69
CA GLN A 230 65.42 -2.10 26.15
C GLN A 230 66.33 -1.78 27.34
N PRO A 231 67.53 -2.37 27.43
CA PRO A 231 68.51 -2.03 28.45
C PRO A 231 69.01 -0.60 28.22
N ARG A 232 69.04 0.21 29.29
CA ARG A 232 69.79 1.46 29.32
C ARG A 232 71.28 1.12 29.43
N ASP A 233 71.99 1.15 28.31
CA ASP A 233 73.44 1.30 28.35
C ASP A 233 73.79 2.79 28.30
N GLY A 234 74.32 3.26 29.42
CA GLY A 234 75.04 4.52 29.49
C GLY A 234 76.49 4.31 29.11
N THR A 235 77.05 5.23 28.34
CA THR A 235 78.46 5.61 28.48
C THR A 235 78.63 7.05 28.02
N GLU A 236 79.19 7.83 28.94
CA GLU A 236 79.69 9.18 28.78
C GLU A 236 80.76 9.25 27.69
N THR A 237 80.91 10.42 27.06
CA THR A 237 82.24 11.03 26.89
C THR A 237 82.11 12.50 26.54
N TYR A 238 82.55 13.35 27.46
CA TYR A 238 82.90 14.75 27.24
C TYR A 238 84.19 14.84 26.41
N ARG A 239 84.25 15.74 25.45
CA ARG A 239 85.49 16.44 25.06
C ARG A 239 85.22 17.90 24.78
N LEU A 240 86.12 18.70 25.34
CA LEU A 240 86.28 20.15 25.32
C LEU A 240 86.49 20.70 23.91
#